data_AF-A0A928SN26-F1
#
_entry.id   AF-A0A928SN26-F1
#
_cell.length_a   1.000
_cell.length_b   1.000
_cell.length_c   1.000
_cell.angle_alpha   90.00
_cell.angle_beta   90.00
_cell.angle_gamma   90.00
#
_symmetry.space_group_name_H-M   'P 1'
#
loop_
_entity.id
_entity.type
_entity.pdbx_description
1 polymer ?
#
loop_
_entity_poly.entity_id
_entity_poly.type
_entity_poly.pdbx_seq_one_letter_code
_entity_poly.pdbx_strand_id
1 'polypeptide(L)' 'MITQNDNPRFLQLIKALDAGWEIDQPVLIRSTWRTASEASGTYHFVLRRKAQDQTTLLSLPPSPELLAFLANHKISITTF' A
#
# COMPACT_ATOMS: atom_id res chain seq x y z
N MET A 1 -2.03 6.49 23.56
CA MET A 1 -2.84 7.31 22.64
C MET A 1 -2.51 6.84 21.23
N ILE A 2 -3.43 6.13 20.58
CA ILE A 2 -3.28 5.75 19.16
C ILE A 2 -4.06 6.80 18.38
N THR A 3 -3.37 7.65 17.62
CA THR A 3 -3.99 8.63 16.73
C THR A 3 -4.76 7.88 15.65
N GLN A 4 -6.08 7.85 15.80
CA GLN A 4 -7.02 7.34 14.81
C GLN A 4 -7.08 8.36 13.66
N ASN A 5 -6.22 8.17 12.66
CA ASN A 5 -6.28 8.87 11.40
C ASN A 5 -7.05 7.98 10.42
N ASP A 6 -8.27 8.41 10.06
CA ASP A 6 -9.17 7.72 9.15
C ASP A 6 -8.64 7.74 7.70
N ASN A 7 -7.61 6.96 7.38
CA ASN A 7 -7.29 6.63 6.00
C ASN A 7 -8.04 5.35 5.60
N PRO A 8 -9.24 5.44 5.00
CA PRO A 8 -10.07 4.27 4.72
C PRO A 8 -9.38 3.28 3.77
N ARG A 9 -8.49 3.77 2.89
CA ARG A 9 -7.72 2.92 1.99
C ARG A 9 -6.63 2.15 2.71
N PHE A 10 -5.95 2.78 3.68
CA PHE A 10 -5.00 2.08 4.53
C PHE A 10 -5.69 1.02 5.40
N LEU A 11 -6.85 1.34 5.97
CA LEU A 11 -7.64 0.35 6.71
C LEU A 11 -8.11 -0.82 5.83
N GLN A 12 -8.44 -0.57 4.56
CA GLN A 12 -8.74 -1.63 3.60
C GLN A 12 -7.53 -2.54 3.35
N LEU A 13 -6.33 -1.98 3.25
CA LEU A 13 -5.08 -2.76 3.13
C LEU A 13 -4.92 -3.67 4.34
N ILE A 14 -4.97 -3.13 5.55
CA ILE A 14 -4.82 -3.91 6.79
C ILE A 14 -5.87 -5.02 6.89
N LYS A 15 -7.14 -4.72 6.62
CA LYS A 15 -8.21 -5.73 6.60
C LYS A 15 -7.98 -6.85 5.58
N ALA A 16 -7.40 -6.54 4.41
CA ALA A 16 -7.04 -7.56 3.44
C ALA A 16 -5.91 -8.46 3.96
N LEU A 17 -4.87 -7.87 4.55
CA LEU A 17 -3.77 -8.64 5.15
C LEU A 17 -4.27 -9.54 6.28
N ASP A 18 -5.13 -9.02 7.17
CA ASP A 18 -5.77 -9.80 8.24
C ASP A 18 -6.64 -10.94 7.71
N ALA A 19 -7.24 -10.78 6.53
CA ALA A 19 -8.04 -11.81 5.85
C ALA A 19 -7.20 -12.86 5.09
N GLY A 20 -5.86 -12.80 5.22
CA GLY A 20 -4.92 -13.74 4.63
C GLY A 20 -4.53 -13.41 3.19
N TRP A 21 -4.71 -12.16 2.75
CA TRP A 21 -4.11 -11.70 1.50
C TRP A 21 -2.63 -11.39 1.72
N GLU A 22 -1.81 -11.72 0.72
CA GLU A 22 -0.38 -11.45 0.72
C GLU A 22 -0.06 -10.30 -0.24
N ILE A 23 0.88 -9.42 0.15
CA ILE A 23 1.43 -8.41 -0.76
C ILE A 23 2.37 -9.12 -1.74
N ASP A 24 2.06 -9.01 -3.02
CA ASP A 24 2.95 -9.39 -4.09
C ASP A 24 3.96 -8.27 -4.33
N GLN A 25 5.18 -8.45 -3.83
CA GLN A 25 6.24 -7.46 -3.95
C GLN A 25 6.90 -7.48 -5.34
N PRO A 26 7.42 -6.33 -5.82
CA PRO A 26 7.49 -5.03 -5.13
C PRO A 26 6.18 -4.23 -5.21
N VAL A 27 5.97 -3.33 -4.24
CA VAL A 27 4.91 -2.31 -4.32
C VAL A 27 5.32 -1.28 -5.37
N LEU A 28 4.41 -0.95 -6.29
CA LEU A 28 4.71 0.00 -7.36
C LEU A 28 4.37 1.42 -6.90
N ILE A 29 5.24 2.39 -7.12
CA ILE A 29 4.94 3.80 -6.88
C ILE A 29 4.87 4.56 -8.22
N ARG A 30 3.79 5.33 -8.40
CA ARG A 30 3.56 6.18 -9.57
C ARG A 30 3.49 7.64 -9.15
N SER A 31 4.35 8.48 -9.70
CA SER A 31 4.25 9.93 -9.53
C SER A 31 2.89 10.42 -10.02
N THR A 32 2.23 11.26 -9.23
CA THR A 32 1.01 11.93 -9.71
C THR A 32 1.41 13.00 -10.73
N TRP A 33 0.61 13.19 -11.79
CA TRP A 33 0.90 14.15 -12.87
C TRP A 33 1.15 15.59 -12.41
N ARG A 34 0.85 15.93 -11.15
CA ARG A 34 0.84 17.31 -10.64
C ARG A 34 2.11 17.72 -9.87
N THR A 35 2.95 16.78 -9.44
CA THR A 35 4.10 17.12 -8.58
C THR A 35 5.27 16.16 -8.83
N ALA A 36 6.37 16.69 -9.35
CA ALA A 36 7.63 15.98 -9.58
C ALA A 36 8.44 15.72 -8.28
N SER A 37 7.81 15.71 -7.11
CA SER A 37 8.47 15.32 -5.86
C SER A 37 8.13 13.86 -5.53
N GLU A 38 9.16 13.05 -5.31
CA GLU A 38 9.09 11.59 -5.04
C GLU A 38 8.15 11.23 -3.88
N ALA A 39 7.87 12.17 -2.97
CA ALA A 39 6.98 11.99 -1.83
C ALA A 39 5.47 12.05 -2.17
N SER A 40 5.10 12.30 -3.44
CA SER A 40 3.71 12.52 -3.88
C SER A 40 3.15 11.42 -4.80
N GLY A 41 3.77 10.24 -4.80
CA GLY A 41 3.36 9.11 -5.61
C GLY A 41 2.24 8.26 -5.00
N THR A 42 1.37 7.70 -5.85
CA THR A 42 0.39 6.68 -5.42
C THR A 42 1.08 5.32 -5.36
N TYR A 43 0.90 4.63 -4.23
CA TYR A 43 1.41 3.28 -4.00
C TYR A 43 0.37 2.25 -4.44
N HIS A 44 0.77 1.35 -5.32
CA HIS A 44 -0.06 0.30 -5.89
C HIS A 44 0.37 -1.05 -5.32
N PHE A 45 -0.50 -1.62 -4.49
CA PHE A 45 -0.34 -2.92 -3.87
C PHE A 45 -1.08 -3.96 -4.68
N VAL A 46 -0.33 -4.87 -5.31
CA VAL A 46 -0.90 -6.11 -5.81
C VAL A 46 -1.06 -7.05 -4.62
N LEU A 47 -2.28 -7.51 -4.37
CA LEU A 47 -2.59 -8.45 -3.30
C LEU A 47 -3.02 -9.78 -3.92
N ARG A 48 -2.45 -10.88 -3.45
CA ARG A 48 -2.81 -12.23 -3.88
C ARG A 48 -3.37 -13.05 -2.74
N ARG A 49 -4.39 -13.86 -3.04
CA ARG A 49 -4.95 -14.85 -2.15
C ARG A 49 -4.77 -16.24 -2.78
N LYS A 50 -3.63 -16.86 -2.51
CA LYS A 50 -3.17 -18.09 -3.18
C LYS A 50 -4.18 -19.23 -3.09
N ALA A 51 -4.81 -19.42 -1.93
CA ALA A 51 -5.76 -20.51 -1.71
C ALA A 51 -7.03 -20.41 -2.57
N GLN A 52 -7.35 -19.21 -3.09
CA GLN A 52 -8.52 -18.96 -3.93
C GLN A 52 -8.15 -18.53 -5.37
N ASP A 53 -6.86 -18.49 -5.70
CA ASP A 53 -6.33 -17.96 -6.97
C ASP A 53 -6.89 -16.56 -7.31
N GLN A 54 -6.99 -15.69 -6.31
CA GLN A 54 -7.51 -14.34 -6.48
C GLN A 54 -6.39 -13.30 -6.45
N THR A 55 -6.53 -12.28 -7.31
CA THR A 55 -5.65 -11.11 -7.33
C THR A 55 -6.48 -9.84 -7.29
N THR A 56 -6.04 -8.84 -6.54
CA THR A 56 -6.63 -7.51 -6.53
C THR A 56 -5.56 -6.42 -6.46
N LEU A 57 -5.91 -5.21 -6.88
CA LEU A 57 -5.04 -4.04 -6.84
C LEU A 57 -5.63 -3.00 -5.89
N LEU A 58 -4.86 -2.61 -4.87
CA LEU A 58 -5.21 -1.51 -3.98
C LEU A 58 -4.24 -0.35 -4.18
N SER A 59 -4.79 0.84 -4.46
CA SER A 59 -3.99 2.05 -4.68
C SER A 59 -4.19 3.02 -3.52
N LEU A 60 -3.09 3.45 -2.92
CA LEU A 60 -3.09 4.31 -1.74
C LEU A 60 -2.27 5.58 -1.99
N PRO A 61 -2.82 6.77 -1.71
CA PRO A 61 -1.99 7.97 -1.61
C PRO A 61 -1.02 7.84 -0.42
N PRO A 62 0.07 8.62 -0.41
CA PRO A 62 0.98 8.63 0.73
C PRO A 62 0.23 9.11 1.97
N SER A 63 0.46 8.42 3.10
CA SER A 63 0.03 8.88 4.42
C SER A 63 1.07 8.46 5.46
N PRO A 64 1.13 9.12 6.64
CA PRO A 64 2.10 8.78 7.68
C PRO A 64 2.05 7.30 8.07
N GLU A 65 0.85 6.73 8.15
CA GLU A 65 0.62 5.33 8.52
C GLU A 65 1.14 4.37 7.44
N LEU A 66 0.89 4.69 6.17
CA LEU A 66 1.39 3.92 5.04
C LEU A 66 2.92 3.93 4.98
N LEU A 67 3.53 5.10 5.15
CA LEU A 67 4.99 5.24 5.11
C LEU A 67 5.65 4.50 6.27
N ALA A 68 5.07 4.59 7.48
CA ALA A 68 5.53 3.82 8.63
C ALA A 68 5.39 2.31 8.42
N PHE A 69 4.28 1.86 7.83
CA PHE A 69 4.07 0.46 7.47
C PHE A 69 5.14 -0.04 6.49
N LEU A 70 5.37 0.68 5.39
CA LEU A 70 6.37 0.32 4.39
C LEU A 70 7.78 0.20 4.99
N ALA A 71 8.16 1.15 5.86
CA ALA A 71 9.45 1.17 6.53
C ALA A 71 9.60 0.01 7.55
N ASN A 72 8.61 -0.19 8.42
CA ASN A 72 8.66 -1.21 9.47
C ASN A 72 8.67 -2.63 8.91
N HIS A 73 7.95 -2.86 7.82
CA HIS A 73 7.83 -4.17 7.18
C HIS A 73 8.88 -4.42 6.09
N LYS A 74 9.81 -3.46 5.87
CA LYS A 74 10.88 -3.54 4.85
C LYS A 74 10.32 -3.91 3.47
N ILE A 75 9.19 -3.32 3.10
CA ILE A 75 8.53 -3.61 1.82
C ILE A 75 9.34 -2.99 0.69
N SER A 76 9.72 -3.80 -0.31
CA SER A 76 10.40 -3.31 -1.50
C SER A 76 9.46 -2.44 -2.33
N ILE A 77 9.92 -1.25 -2.72
CA ILE A 77 9.17 -0.29 -3.56
C ILE A 77 9.95 -0.09 -4.86
N THR A 78 9.24 -0.11 -5.99
CA THR A 78 9.84 0.24 -7.29
C THR A 78 9.01 1.30 -8.00
N THR A 79 9.70 2.23 -8.65
CA THR A 79 9.10 3.24 -9.53
C THR A 79 8.80 2.62 -10.90
N PHE A 80 7.76 3.12 -11.60
CA PHE A 80 7.38 2.63 -12.92
C PHE A 80 6.93 3.74 -13.87
#